data_AF-A0A6G0YMG4-F1
#
_entry.id   AF-A0A6G0YMG4-F1
#
_cell.length_a   1.000
_cell.length_b   1.000
_cell.length_c   1.000
_cell.angle_alpha   90.00
_cell.angle_beta   90.00
_cell.angle_gamma   90.00
#
_symmetry.space_group_name_H-M   'P 1'
#
loop_
_entity.id
_entity.type
_entity.pdbx_description
1 polymer ?
#
loop_
_entity_poly.entity_id
_entity_poly.type
_entity_poly.pdbx_seq_one_letter_code
_entity_poly.pdbx_strand_id
1 'polypeptide(L)'
;MSNVGIFAEFIGRKVNKVRWKPNDLMASTMFVTGSWDNEEDNVLELWGLTSENENSAKDFPPKLLDCVQQDGNITQIRFLDNKFVAVSTDNGTVKVYRIIGENEDANIHFNEVIAWENLHTFGKGQRCSCKDLAVCNYSLATIGDDYKLNVISLNTKQIHQVLEGISSSPLTCICFLTETEVLCCNSLSQMKLWDLRVAKSSITANINNFTQTQVPITCVAQHPSQKHFIFTGSEEGDVGVWDMRTNSLLTTMSSGDASSLTEIAFHPLEPDHLFTCSFGGRLLQWSSKKSYMCRIDPGDMEYSNFWVNTDKVKTRLSINDVIQPIYMPINSLDIQKQQLICGADNEAVYFQRNLKL
;
A
#
# COMPACT_ATOMS: atom_id res chain seq x y z
N MET A 1 4.82 2.99 31.96
CA MET A 1 5.44 3.64 30.80
C MET A 1 5.94 2.52 29.89
N SER A 2 5.07 1.99 29.03
CA SER A 2 5.45 0.96 28.06
C SER A 2 6.43 1.59 27.09
N ASN A 3 7.65 1.06 27.00
CA ASN A 3 8.66 1.54 26.08
C ASN A 3 8.07 1.60 24.66
N VAL A 4 8.02 2.81 24.12
CA VAL A 4 7.80 3.08 22.70
C VAL A 4 9.10 2.62 22.02
N GLY A 5 9.20 1.32 21.76
CA GLY A 5 10.36 0.73 21.11
C GLY A 5 10.21 0.85 19.61
N ILE A 6 10.98 1.75 19.00
CA ILE A 6 11.32 1.66 17.58
C ILE A 6 12.43 0.62 17.49
N PHE A 7 12.24 -0.38 16.65
CA PHE A 7 13.23 -1.41 16.35
C PHE A 7 13.62 -1.31 14.88
N ALA A 8 14.89 -1.52 14.57
CA ALA A 8 15.39 -1.55 13.22
C ALA A 8 16.31 -2.77 13.10
N GLU A 9 16.08 -3.59 12.09
CA GLU A 9 16.93 -4.75 11.80
C GLU A 9 17.38 -4.70 10.33
N PHE A 10 18.67 -4.93 10.11
CA PHE A 10 19.22 -5.08 8.77
C PHE A 10 18.98 -6.50 8.27
N ILE A 11 18.29 -6.63 7.15
CA ILE A 11 17.98 -7.92 6.52
C ILE A 11 18.88 -8.22 5.31
N GLY A 12 19.79 -7.29 4.96
CA GLY A 12 20.83 -7.48 3.93
C GLY A 12 20.33 -7.35 2.49
N ARG A 13 19.12 -6.82 2.29
CA ARG A 13 18.54 -6.52 0.96
C ARG A 13 17.66 -5.29 1.05
N LYS A 14 17.64 -4.46 -0.01
CA LYS A 14 16.75 -3.29 -0.09
C LYS A 14 15.30 -3.75 -0.13
N VAL A 15 14.43 -3.11 0.65
CA VAL A 15 13.03 -3.54 0.79
C VAL A 15 12.11 -2.63 0.00
N ASN A 16 11.54 -3.12 -1.10
CA ASN A 16 10.56 -2.34 -1.86
C ASN A 16 9.16 -2.42 -1.24
N LYS A 17 8.76 -3.63 -0.83
CA LYS A 17 7.42 -3.89 -0.26
C LYS A 17 7.53 -4.71 1.01
N VAL A 18 6.81 -4.28 2.05
CA VAL A 18 6.65 -5.02 3.30
C VAL A 18 5.17 -5.12 3.68
N ARG A 19 4.69 -6.31 4.04
CA ARG A 19 3.30 -6.53 4.46
C ARG A 19 3.18 -7.47 5.63
N TRP A 20 2.37 -7.11 6.60
CA TRP A 20 1.94 -8.04 7.65
C TRP A 20 1.13 -9.17 7.04
N LYS A 21 1.42 -10.40 7.43
CA LYS A 21 0.54 -11.52 7.15
C LYS A 21 -0.76 -11.32 7.94
N PRO A 22 -1.94 -11.22 7.31
CA PRO A 22 -3.18 -11.01 8.03
C PRO A 22 -3.45 -12.13 9.04
N ASN A 23 -4.01 -11.75 10.19
CA ASN A 23 -4.46 -12.67 11.22
C ASN A 23 -5.71 -12.09 11.90
N ASP A 24 -6.76 -12.90 12.00
CA ASP A 24 -8.10 -12.44 12.38
C ASP A 24 -8.23 -12.13 13.87
N LEU A 25 -7.49 -12.85 14.72
CA LEU A 25 -7.67 -12.79 16.17
C LEU A 25 -6.56 -11.96 16.85
N MET A 26 -5.31 -12.20 16.50
CA MET A 26 -4.13 -11.63 17.16
C MET A 26 -3.32 -10.75 16.21
N ALA A 27 -2.45 -9.90 16.77
CA ALA A 27 -1.42 -9.27 15.94
C ALA A 27 -0.56 -10.38 15.34
N SER A 28 -0.25 -10.27 14.05
CA SER A 28 0.55 -11.27 13.38
C SER A 28 1.99 -11.13 13.85
N THR A 29 2.63 -12.27 14.03
CA THR A 29 4.08 -12.33 14.26
C THR A 29 4.82 -12.55 12.95
N MET A 30 4.14 -12.53 11.80
CA MET A 30 4.73 -12.84 10.50
C MET A 30 4.48 -11.70 9.52
N PHE A 31 5.50 -11.42 8.72
CA PHE A 31 5.42 -10.45 7.64
C PHE A 31 6.23 -10.93 6.44
N VAL A 32 5.95 -10.34 5.28
CA VAL A 32 6.61 -10.67 4.02
C VAL A 32 7.31 -9.42 3.51
N THR A 33 8.54 -9.59 3.03
CA THR A 33 9.29 -8.55 2.31
C THR A 33 9.52 -8.94 0.87
N GLY A 34 9.55 -7.95 -0.01
CA GLY A 34 10.00 -8.10 -1.38
C GLY A 34 11.15 -7.16 -1.67
N SER A 35 12.25 -7.72 -2.19
CA SER A 35 13.44 -6.95 -2.52
C SER A 35 13.35 -6.29 -3.90
N TRP A 36 14.22 -5.31 -4.11
CA TRP A 36 14.43 -4.67 -5.40
C TRP A 36 15.86 -4.16 -5.52
N ASP A 37 16.29 -3.87 -6.74
CA ASP A 37 17.61 -3.32 -7.07
C ASP A 37 18.77 -4.25 -6.65
N ASN A 38 18.48 -5.56 -6.61
CA ASN A 38 19.45 -6.63 -6.45
C ASN A 38 19.58 -7.35 -7.81
N GLU A 39 20.38 -6.82 -8.73
CA GLU A 39 20.67 -7.28 -10.11
C GLU A 39 19.98 -8.60 -10.53
N GLU A 40 20.42 -9.74 -9.98
CA GLU A 40 19.88 -11.09 -10.28
C GLU A 40 19.37 -11.86 -9.03
N ASP A 41 19.39 -11.24 -7.85
CA ASP A 41 19.05 -11.88 -6.57
C ASP A 41 17.88 -11.17 -5.88
N ASN A 42 16.82 -10.89 -6.64
CA ASN A 42 15.57 -10.41 -6.07
C ASN A 42 14.77 -11.55 -5.46
N VAL A 43 14.25 -11.36 -4.25
CA VAL A 43 13.59 -12.42 -3.47
C VAL A 43 12.34 -11.93 -2.78
N LEU A 44 11.41 -12.86 -2.62
CA LEU A 44 10.29 -12.79 -1.71
C LEU A 44 10.67 -13.54 -0.43
N GLU A 45 10.66 -12.86 0.71
CA GLU A 45 11.08 -13.44 1.99
C GLU A 45 9.95 -13.43 2.99
N LEU A 46 9.82 -14.53 3.73
CA LEU A 46 8.88 -14.68 4.84
C LEU A 46 9.62 -14.60 6.15
N TRP A 47 9.19 -13.70 7.03
CA TRP A 47 9.83 -13.45 8.31
C TRP A 47 8.89 -13.76 9.46
N GLY A 48 9.45 -14.29 10.55
CA GLY A 48 8.77 -14.51 11.82
C GLY A 48 9.44 -13.71 12.93
N LEU A 49 8.65 -12.97 13.70
CA LEU A 49 9.09 -12.30 14.91
C LEU A 49 9.30 -13.35 16.00
N THR A 50 10.52 -13.41 16.51
CA THR A 50 10.85 -14.24 17.68
C THR A 50 10.61 -13.45 18.96
N SER A 51 9.97 -14.08 19.95
CA SER A 51 10.03 -13.61 21.33
C SER A 51 11.09 -14.46 22.02
N GLU A 52 12.26 -13.89 22.26
CA GLU A 52 13.36 -14.67 22.84
C GLU A 52 13.12 -15.03 24.31
N ASN A 53 12.24 -14.34 25.05
CA ASN A 53 11.77 -14.70 26.40
C ASN A 53 10.64 -13.76 26.85
N GLU A 54 9.68 -14.25 27.66
CA GLU A 54 8.62 -13.43 28.30
C GLU A 54 9.16 -12.27 29.18
N ASN A 55 10.47 -12.21 29.44
CA ASN A 55 11.15 -11.18 30.24
C ASN A 55 12.27 -10.42 29.51
N SER A 56 12.53 -10.66 28.22
CA SER A 56 13.55 -9.90 27.48
C SER A 56 12.93 -8.70 26.79
N ALA A 57 13.43 -7.49 27.08
CA ALA A 57 13.00 -6.24 26.45
C ALA A 57 13.38 -6.10 24.94
N LYS A 58 13.70 -7.20 24.26
CA LYS A 58 14.14 -7.28 22.86
C LYS A 58 13.32 -8.34 22.11
N ASP A 59 12.09 -7.99 21.74
CA ASP A 59 11.16 -8.86 20.99
C ASP A 59 11.28 -8.69 19.46
N PHE A 60 12.43 -8.27 18.92
CA PHE A 60 12.56 -7.95 17.50
C PHE A 60 13.90 -8.31 16.83
N PRO A 61 14.41 -9.55 16.94
CA PRO A 61 15.15 -10.13 15.83
C PRO A 61 14.17 -10.91 14.94
N PRO A 62 13.77 -10.38 13.76
CA PRO A 62 13.03 -11.16 12.77
C PRO A 62 13.89 -12.33 12.29
N LYS A 63 13.32 -13.53 12.29
CA LYS A 63 13.94 -14.74 11.78
C LYS A 63 13.40 -15.03 10.38
N LEU A 64 14.31 -15.27 9.43
CA LEU A 64 13.94 -15.73 8.10
C LEU A 64 13.35 -17.14 8.20
N LEU A 65 12.13 -17.29 7.69
CA LEU A 65 11.41 -18.56 7.66
C LEU A 65 11.54 -19.24 6.30
N ASP A 66 11.38 -18.46 5.23
CA ASP A 66 11.51 -18.96 3.85
C ASP A 66 11.88 -17.84 2.88
N CYS A 67 12.45 -18.21 1.73
CA CYS A 67 12.93 -17.29 0.71
C CYS A 67 12.74 -17.89 -0.69
N VAL A 68 12.10 -17.13 -1.60
CA VAL A 68 11.83 -17.53 -2.98
C VAL A 68 12.37 -16.50 -3.95
N GLN A 69 13.28 -16.92 -4.82
CA GLN A 69 13.84 -16.08 -5.88
C GLN A 69 12.75 -15.66 -6.89
N GLN A 70 12.81 -14.39 -7.28
CA GLN A 70 11.92 -13.78 -8.26
C GLN A 70 12.71 -13.35 -9.51
N ASP A 71 12.06 -13.48 -10.66
CA ASP A 71 12.56 -12.95 -11.94
C ASP A 71 12.11 -11.47 -12.06
N GLY A 72 13.02 -10.56 -11.69
CA GLY A 72 12.80 -9.11 -11.67
C GLY A 72 12.58 -8.54 -10.27
N ASN A 73 12.52 -7.20 -10.20
CA ASN A 73 12.25 -6.47 -8.97
C ASN A 73 10.80 -6.66 -8.55
N ILE A 74 10.55 -6.92 -7.26
CA ILE A 74 9.18 -7.02 -6.75
C ILE A 74 8.56 -5.64 -6.69
N THR A 75 7.47 -5.40 -7.41
CA THR A 75 6.81 -4.09 -7.48
C THR A 75 5.67 -3.95 -6.48
N GLN A 76 4.93 -5.03 -6.21
CA GLN A 76 3.81 -5.03 -5.26
C GLN A 76 3.62 -6.37 -4.55
N ILE A 77 3.19 -6.30 -3.29
CA ILE A 77 2.75 -7.44 -2.48
C ILE A 77 1.36 -7.14 -1.91
N ARG A 78 0.41 -8.06 -2.13
CA ARG A 78 -0.94 -7.97 -1.57
C ARG A 78 -1.39 -9.32 -1.04
N PHE A 79 -1.86 -9.35 0.19
CA PHE A 79 -2.52 -10.54 0.73
C PHE A 79 -3.94 -10.65 0.17
N LEU A 80 -4.29 -11.86 -0.22
CA LEU A 80 -5.63 -12.25 -0.66
C LEU A 80 -6.47 -12.65 0.56
N ASP A 81 -5.82 -13.39 1.47
CA ASP A 81 -6.32 -13.77 2.78
C ASP A 81 -5.13 -14.06 3.71
N ASN A 82 -5.35 -14.80 4.81
CA ASN A 82 -4.30 -15.18 5.75
C ASN A 82 -3.39 -16.34 5.27
N LYS A 83 -3.63 -16.93 4.10
CA LYS A 83 -2.87 -18.04 3.53
C LYS A 83 -2.27 -17.71 2.16
N PHE A 84 -2.89 -16.85 1.36
CA PHE A 84 -2.46 -16.56 0.00
C PHE A 84 -1.98 -15.13 -0.16
N VAL A 85 -0.85 -14.98 -0.86
CA VAL A 85 -0.23 -13.70 -1.17
C VAL A 85 0.03 -13.59 -2.67
N ALA A 86 -0.35 -12.47 -3.25
CA ALA A 86 -0.08 -12.11 -4.63
C ALA A 86 1.14 -11.17 -4.71
N VAL A 87 2.00 -11.42 -5.67
CA VAL A 87 3.27 -10.70 -5.88
C VAL A 87 3.37 -10.34 -7.36
N SER A 88 3.71 -9.09 -7.66
CA SER A 88 4.02 -8.63 -9.02
C SER A 88 5.47 -8.23 -9.17
N THR A 89 6.02 -8.38 -10.37
CA THR A 89 7.40 -7.97 -10.71
C THR A 89 7.45 -6.97 -11.85
N ASP A 90 8.58 -6.27 -11.97
CA ASP A 90 8.86 -5.33 -13.05
C ASP A 90 9.15 -6.00 -14.42
N ASN A 91 9.14 -7.33 -14.46
CA ASN A 91 9.14 -8.12 -15.70
C ASN A 91 7.72 -8.51 -16.15
N GLY A 92 6.67 -7.94 -15.53
CA GLY A 92 5.28 -8.15 -15.97
C GLY A 92 4.69 -9.49 -15.53
N THR A 93 5.39 -10.17 -14.63
CA THR A 93 4.97 -11.42 -14.02
C THR A 93 4.15 -11.14 -12.76
N VAL A 94 3.08 -11.90 -12.58
CA VAL A 94 2.31 -11.94 -11.32
C VAL A 94 2.22 -13.38 -10.85
N LYS A 95 2.53 -13.61 -9.59
CA LYS A 95 2.47 -14.94 -8.96
C LYS A 95 1.63 -14.90 -7.71
N VAL A 96 0.99 -16.03 -7.41
CA VAL A 96 0.25 -16.25 -6.16
C VAL A 96 0.90 -17.41 -5.41
N TYR A 97 1.32 -17.12 -4.19
CA TYR A 97 1.91 -18.09 -3.28
C TYR A 97 0.93 -18.41 -2.16
N ARG A 98 0.91 -19.68 -1.74
CA ARG A 98 0.26 -20.13 -0.52
C ARG A 98 1.33 -20.28 0.56
N ILE A 99 1.14 -19.65 1.70
CA ILE A 99 1.97 -19.82 2.89
C ILE A 99 1.48 -21.07 3.62
N ILE A 100 2.31 -22.10 3.61
CA ILE A 100 2.11 -23.33 4.38
C ILE A 100 2.69 -23.10 5.77
N GLY A 101 1.88 -23.30 6.81
CA GLY A 101 2.31 -23.11 8.21
C GLY A 101 2.71 -24.42 8.91
N GLU A 102 3.19 -24.32 10.14
CA GLU A 102 3.67 -25.45 10.95
C GLU A 102 2.61 -26.54 11.21
N ASN A 103 1.33 -26.17 11.14
CA ASN A 103 0.24 -27.13 11.30
C ASN A 103 0.09 -28.08 10.10
N GLU A 104 0.58 -27.68 8.93
CA GLU A 104 0.46 -28.43 7.68
C GLU A 104 1.79 -29.10 7.29
N ASP A 105 2.94 -28.47 7.60
CA ASP A 105 4.28 -28.99 7.30
C ASP A 105 5.28 -28.67 8.44
N ALA A 106 6.41 -29.37 8.52
CA ALA A 106 7.44 -29.17 9.53
C ALA A 106 8.09 -27.78 9.47
N ASN A 107 8.16 -27.17 8.28
CA ASN A 107 8.71 -25.85 8.05
C ASN A 107 7.68 -24.94 7.38
N ILE A 108 7.62 -23.69 7.85
CA ILE A 108 6.82 -22.66 7.20
C ILE A 108 7.48 -22.30 5.87
N HIS A 109 6.75 -22.41 4.77
CA HIS A 109 7.28 -22.11 3.44
C HIS A 109 6.21 -21.61 2.47
N PHE A 110 6.66 -20.99 1.38
CA PHE A 110 5.86 -20.60 0.24
C PHE A 110 5.69 -21.77 -0.72
N ASN A 111 4.46 -21.98 -1.16
CA ASN A 111 4.13 -22.88 -2.26
C ASN A 111 3.52 -22.07 -3.40
N GLU A 112 4.18 -22.03 -4.56
CA GLU A 112 3.64 -21.37 -5.75
C GLU A 112 2.35 -22.08 -6.20
N VAL A 113 1.27 -21.33 -6.38
CA VAL A 113 -0.05 -21.87 -6.75
C VAL A 113 -0.39 -21.53 -8.21
N ILE A 114 -0.08 -20.30 -8.60
CA ILE A 114 -0.39 -19.76 -9.93
C ILE A 114 0.69 -18.76 -10.32
N ALA A 115 1.09 -18.78 -11.59
CA ALA A 115 1.98 -17.79 -12.19
C ALA A 115 1.41 -17.32 -13.54
N TRP A 116 1.38 -16.01 -13.74
CA TRP A 116 1.10 -15.38 -15.02
C TRP A 116 2.33 -14.58 -15.44
N GLU A 117 3.18 -15.18 -16.27
CA GLU A 117 4.51 -14.61 -16.60
C GLU A 117 4.48 -13.44 -17.58
N ASN A 118 3.40 -13.32 -18.36
CA ASN A 118 3.32 -12.37 -19.48
C ASN A 118 2.00 -11.59 -19.42
N LEU A 119 1.61 -11.08 -18.25
CA LEU A 119 0.41 -10.23 -18.14
C LEU A 119 0.62 -8.88 -18.80
N HIS A 120 1.82 -8.34 -18.66
CA HIS A 120 2.20 -7.05 -19.22
C HIS A 120 3.31 -7.24 -20.25
N THR A 121 2.99 -6.91 -21.50
CA THR A 121 3.92 -7.06 -22.63
C THR A 121 3.74 -5.94 -23.63
N PHE A 122 4.85 -5.40 -24.13
CA PHE A 122 4.87 -4.57 -25.33
C PHE A 122 4.65 -5.42 -26.59
N GLY A 123 4.32 -4.76 -27.70
CA GLY A 123 4.16 -5.42 -29.00
C GLY A 123 5.38 -6.27 -29.36
N LYS A 124 5.14 -7.49 -29.87
CA LYS A 124 6.11 -8.58 -30.12
C LYS A 124 6.49 -9.44 -28.90
N GLY A 125 5.75 -9.35 -27.80
CA GLY A 125 5.92 -10.26 -26.65
C GLY A 125 7.09 -9.92 -25.73
N GLN A 126 7.63 -8.70 -25.86
CA GLN A 126 8.63 -8.19 -24.92
C GLN A 126 7.93 -7.87 -23.59
N ARG A 127 8.38 -8.50 -22.50
CA ARG A 127 7.89 -8.27 -21.14
C ARG A 127 8.06 -6.79 -20.75
N CYS A 128 7.10 -6.26 -19.98
CA CYS A 128 7.16 -4.91 -19.44
C CYS A 128 6.69 -4.84 -17.99
N SER A 129 7.02 -3.74 -17.31
CA SER A 129 6.82 -3.61 -15.86
C SER A 129 5.35 -3.64 -15.46
N CYS A 130 5.01 -4.54 -14.54
CA CYS A 130 3.78 -4.46 -13.76
C CYS A 130 4.01 -3.41 -12.67
N LYS A 131 3.36 -2.25 -12.79
CA LYS A 131 3.57 -1.10 -11.89
C LYS A 131 2.93 -1.30 -10.54
N ASP A 132 1.71 -1.83 -10.52
CA ASP A 132 0.97 -2.00 -9.29
C ASP A 132 -0.08 -3.11 -9.43
N LEU A 133 -0.49 -3.65 -8.29
CA LEU A 133 -1.40 -4.77 -8.14
C LEU A 133 -2.38 -4.47 -6.99
N ALA A 134 -3.67 -4.55 -7.30
CA ALA A 134 -4.74 -4.45 -6.31
C ALA A 134 -5.50 -5.77 -6.22
N VAL A 135 -6.05 -6.03 -5.03
CA VAL A 135 -6.84 -7.22 -4.73
C VAL A 135 -8.13 -6.77 -4.06
N CYS A 136 -9.25 -7.36 -4.47
CA CYS A 136 -10.53 -7.22 -3.79
C CYS A 136 -11.24 -8.57 -3.82
N ASN A 137 -11.35 -9.20 -2.65
CA ASN A 137 -11.94 -10.54 -2.50
C ASN A 137 -11.27 -11.55 -3.45
N TYR A 138 -12.03 -12.14 -4.38
CA TYR A 138 -11.54 -13.13 -5.34
C TYR A 138 -11.13 -12.52 -6.69
N SER A 139 -10.95 -11.21 -6.76
CA SER A 139 -10.54 -10.47 -7.96
C SER A 139 -9.18 -9.82 -7.74
N LEU A 140 -8.34 -9.90 -8.78
CA LEU A 140 -7.01 -9.30 -8.83
C LEU A 140 -6.95 -8.39 -10.05
N ALA A 141 -6.42 -7.18 -9.88
CA ALA A 141 -6.24 -6.24 -10.96
C ALA A 141 -4.80 -5.74 -11.01
N THR A 142 -4.23 -5.69 -12.22
CA THR A 142 -2.86 -5.21 -12.44
C THR A 142 -2.81 -4.14 -13.52
N ILE A 143 -1.83 -3.24 -13.38
CA ILE A 143 -1.50 -2.22 -14.36
C ILE A 143 -0.02 -2.28 -14.70
N GLY A 144 0.35 -1.87 -15.92
CA GLY A 144 1.73 -1.88 -16.36
C GLY A 144 2.08 -0.79 -17.35
N ASP A 145 3.36 -0.79 -17.76
CA ASP A 145 3.91 0.17 -18.73
C ASP A 145 3.32 0.02 -20.15
N ASP A 146 2.60 -1.07 -20.42
CA ASP A 146 1.84 -1.29 -21.65
C ASP A 146 0.49 -0.56 -21.68
N TYR A 147 0.17 0.24 -20.65
CA TYR A 147 -1.11 0.95 -20.51
C TYR A 147 -2.32 0.01 -20.50
N LYS A 148 -2.13 -1.23 -20.04
CA LYS A 148 -3.20 -2.20 -19.88
C LYS A 148 -3.64 -2.30 -18.42
N LEU A 149 -4.93 -2.54 -18.23
CA LEU A 149 -5.52 -3.01 -16.99
C LEU A 149 -6.00 -4.45 -17.20
N ASN A 150 -5.35 -5.39 -16.52
CA ASN A 150 -5.75 -6.79 -16.50
C ASN A 150 -6.58 -7.06 -15.26
N VAL A 151 -7.76 -7.66 -15.41
CA VAL A 151 -8.61 -8.11 -14.30
C VAL A 151 -8.73 -9.62 -14.36
N ILE A 152 -8.36 -10.27 -13.26
CA ILE A 152 -8.23 -11.71 -13.14
C ILE A 152 -9.15 -12.19 -12.03
N SER A 153 -9.92 -13.25 -12.32
CA SER A 153 -10.67 -13.96 -11.28
C SER A 153 -9.82 -15.06 -10.70
N LEU A 154 -9.60 -15.03 -9.39
CA LEU A 154 -8.79 -16.03 -8.68
C LEU A 154 -9.49 -17.38 -8.57
N ASN A 155 -10.83 -17.39 -8.63
CA ASN A 155 -11.63 -18.61 -8.63
C ASN A 155 -11.45 -19.41 -9.92
N THR A 156 -11.51 -18.74 -11.08
CA THR A 156 -11.33 -19.40 -12.38
C THR A 156 -9.87 -19.47 -12.82
N LYS A 157 -9.01 -18.66 -12.21
CA LYS A 157 -7.60 -18.46 -12.59
C LYS A 157 -7.44 -17.92 -14.01
N GLN A 158 -8.49 -17.35 -14.57
CA GLN A 158 -8.53 -16.80 -15.93
C GLN A 158 -8.56 -15.28 -15.89
N ILE A 159 -7.96 -14.68 -16.91
CA ILE A 159 -8.09 -13.25 -17.17
C ILE A 159 -9.54 -13.00 -17.59
N HIS A 160 -10.27 -12.28 -16.75
CA HIS A 160 -11.68 -11.95 -16.99
C HIS A 160 -11.81 -10.82 -18.00
N GLN A 161 -10.95 -9.81 -17.90
CA GLN A 161 -11.00 -8.63 -18.75
C GLN A 161 -9.61 -8.05 -18.96
N VAL A 162 -9.33 -7.62 -20.19
CA VAL A 162 -8.14 -6.82 -20.55
C VAL A 162 -8.63 -5.50 -21.13
N LEU A 163 -8.25 -4.42 -20.49
CA LEU A 163 -8.55 -3.05 -20.91
C LEU A 163 -7.27 -2.42 -21.45
N GLU A 164 -7.25 -2.07 -22.72
CA GLU A 164 -6.09 -1.50 -23.39
C GLU A 164 -6.26 0.01 -23.61
N GLY A 165 -5.15 0.75 -23.62
CA GLY A 165 -5.16 2.20 -23.88
C GLY A 165 -5.88 2.99 -22.79
N ILE A 166 -5.85 2.51 -21.54
CA ILE A 166 -6.60 3.12 -20.45
C ILE A 166 -6.07 4.50 -20.05
N SER A 167 -4.82 4.82 -20.38
CA SER A 167 -4.17 6.10 -20.08
C SER A 167 -3.31 6.58 -21.26
N SER A 168 -3.13 7.90 -21.35
CA SER A 168 -2.20 8.55 -22.30
C SER A 168 -0.85 8.89 -21.66
N SER A 169 -0.68 8.63 -20.36
CA SER A 169 0.58 8.78 -19.63
C SER A 169 0.81 7.58 -18.70
N PRO A 170 2.08 7.32 -18.29
CA PRO A 170 2.44 6.18 -17.45
C PRO A 170 1.53 5.99 -16.25
N LEU A 171 0.99 4.79 -16.11
CA LEU A 171 0.19 4.40 -14.95
C LEU A 171 1.12 4.25 -13.74
N THR A 172 0.64 4.67 -12.57
CA THR A 172 1.45 4.71 -11.35
C THR A 172 0.91 3.82 -10.25
N CYS A 173 -0.39 3.89 -9.98
CA CYS A 173 -1.03 3.09 -8.94
C CYS A 173 -2.49 2.74 -9.27
N ILE A 174 -2.98 1.68 -8.61
CA ILE A 174 -4.31 1.11 -8.82
C ILE A 174 -4.99 0.82 -7.48
N CYS A 175 -6.31 1.02 -7.41
CA CYS A 175 -7.11 0.70 -6.24
C CYS A 175 -8.49 0.17 -6.64
N PHE A 176 -8.95 -0.90 -5.99
CA PHE A 176 -10.36 -1.29 -6.05
C PHE A 176 -11.16 -0.35 -5.14
N LEU A 177 -12.21 0.28 -5.67
CA LEU A 177 -13.18 1.00 -4.85
C LEU A 177 -14.27 0.08 -4.33
N THR A 178 -14.72 -0.81 -5.21
CA THR A 178 -15.69 -1.87 -4.98
C THR A 178 -15.24 -3.10 -5.78
N GLU A 179 -15.90 -4.25 -5.63
CA GLU A 179 -15.58 -5.44 -6.44
C GLU A 179 -15.73 -5.21 -7.95
N THR A 180 -16.50 -4.19 -8.33
CA THR A 180 -16.84 -3.88 -9.72
C THR A 180 -16.23 -2.58 -10.21
N GLU A 181 -15.52 -1.84 -9.37
CA GLU A 181 -14.98 -0.53 -9.73
C GLU A 181 -13.49 -0.43 -9.39
N VAL A 182 -12.71 -0.07 -10.40
CA VAL A 182 -11.26 0.04 -10.32
C VAL A 182 -10.84 1.46 -10.66
N LEU A 183 -10.04 2.06 -9.79
CA LEU A 183 -9.46 3.37 -9.97
C LEU A 183 -8.00 3.21 -10.41
N CYS A 184 -7.64 3.82 -11.54
CA CYS A 184 -6.27 3.87 -12.03
C CYS A 184 -5.76 5.31 -12.00
N CYS A 185 -4.55 5.51 -11.50
CA CYS A 185 -3.87 6.80 -11.45
C CYS A 185 -2.69 6.83 -12.43
N ASN A 186 -2.29 8.03 -12.85
CA ASN A 186 -1.15 8.20 -13.75
C ASN A 186 -0.21 9.35 -13.34
N SER A 187 0.88 9.48 -14.11
CA SER A 187 1.91 10.48 -13.89
C SER A 187 1.52 11.93 -14.24
N LEU A 188 0.29 12.17 -14.73
CA LEU A 188 -0.21 13.52 -15.04
C LEU A 188 -1.36 13.96 -14.12
N SER A 189 -1.37 13.44 -12.88
CA SER A 189 -2.41 13.70 -11.88
C SER A 189 -3.82 13.29 -12.30
N GLN A 190 -3.97 12.38 -13.27
CA GLN A 190 -5.27 11.93 -13.73
C GLN A 190 -5.66 10.64 -13.01
N MET A 191 -6.90 10.58 -12.58
CA MET A 191 -7.53 9.39 -12.01
C MET A 191 -8.68 8.98 -12.91
N LYS A 192 -8.70 7.71 -13.33
CA LYS A 192 -9.77 7.15 -14.16
C LYS A 192 -10.45 6.02 -13.42
N LEU A 193 -11.76 6.14 -13.25
CA LEU A 193 -12.60 5.11 -12.65
C LEU A 193 -13.20 4.23 -13.75
N TRP A 194 -13.03 2.92 -13.61
CA TRP A 194 -13.49 1.89 -14.53
C TRP A 194 -14.55 1.02 -13.85
N ASP A 195 -15.71 0.86 -14.48
CA ASP A 195 -16.71 -0.14 -14.08
C ASP A 195 -16.48 -1.45 -14.85
N LEU A 196 -16.19 -2.51 -14.12
CA LEU A 196 -15.87 -3.84 -14.64
C LEU A 196 -17.10 -4.60 -15.17
N ARG A 197 -18.32 -4.13 -14.89
CA ARG A 197 -19.57 -4.78 -15.35
C ARG A 197 -19.88 -4.46 -16.81
N VAL A 198 -19.40 -3.32 -17.31
CA VAL A 198 -19.77 -2.83 -18.64
C VAL A 198 -18.80 -3.38 -19.68
N ALA A 199 -19.28 -4.27 -20.55
CA ALA A 199 -18.47 -4.94 -21.59
C ALA A 199 -17.79 -3.96 -22.57
N LYS A 200 -18.32 -2.74 -22.70
CA LYS A 200 -17.62 -1.61 -23.32
C LYS A 200 -17.10 -0.71 -22.21
N SER A 201 -15.82 -0.89 -21.93
CA SER A 201 -14.81 -0.04 -21.29
C SER A 201 -15.09 1.49 -21.27
N SER A 202 -16.23 1.93 -20.75
CA SER A 202 -16.53 3.35 -20.60
C SER A 202 -15.94 3.81 -19.29
N ILE A 203 -15.08 4.84 -19.36
CA ILE A 203 -14.62 5.57 -18.19
C ILE A 203 -15.85 6.08 -17.46
N THR A 204 -16.07 5.63 -16.23
CA THR A 204 -17.19 6.05 -15.38
C THR A 204 -16.96 7.48 -14.87
N ALA A 205 -15.70 7.81 -14.60
CA ALA A 205 -15.27 9.16 -14.25
C ALA A 205 -13.83 9.41 -14.70
N ASN A 206 -13.59 10.56 -15.32
CA ASN A 206 -12.26 11.08 -15.59
C ASN A 206 -12.05 12.26 -14.63
N ILE A 207 -11.26 12.03 -13.59
CA ILE A 207 -11.03 12.97 -12.51
C ILE A 207 -9.66 13.58 -12.75
N ASN A 208 -9.65 14.88 -13.00
CA ASN A 208 -8.44 15.63 -13.26
C ASN A 208 -8.35 16.77 -12.25
N ASN A 209 -7.21 16.89 -11.58
CA ASN A 209 -6.83 18.13 -10.93
C ASN A 209 -6.19 19.04 -12.00
N PHE A 210 -6.99 19.87 -12.67
CA PHE A 210 -6.47 20.98 -13.49
C PHE A 210 -5.98 22.15 -12.62
N THR A 211 -5.35 21.89 -11.48
CA THR A 211 -4.45 22.87 -10.88
C THR A 211 -3.22 22.96 -11.80
N GLN A 212 -2.68 24.17 -12.02
CA GLN A 212 -1.71 24.48 -13.08
C GLN A 212 -0.45 23.59 -13.12
N THR A 213 -0.17 22.83 -12.06
CA THR A 213 0.95 21.89 -11.95
C THR A 213 0.45 20.45 -12.00
N GLN A 214 0.80 19.73 -13.07
CA GLN A 214 0.60 18.29 -13.18
C GLN A 214 1.71 17.58 -12.38
N VAL A 215 1.35 17.06 -11.21
CA VAL A 215 2.25 16.31 -10.32
C VAL A 215 1.85 14.83 -10.33
N PRO A 216 2.77 13.88 -10.59
CA PRO A 216 2.46 12.46 -10.56
C PRO A 216 1.79 12.02 -9.26
N ILE A 217 0.69 11.26 -9.39
CA ILE A 217 0.14 10.52 -8.25
C ILE A 217 1.00 9.28 -8.07
N THR A 218 1.57 9.07 -6.90
CA THR A 218 2.54 8.01 -6.64
C THR A 218 1.95 6.84 -5.86
N CYS A 219 0.96 7.11 -5.01
CA CYS A 219 0.26 6.09 -4.24
C CYS A 219 -1.20 6.49 -3.98
N VAL A 220 -2.04 5.51 -3.65
CA VAL A 220 -3.48 5.71 -3.42
C VAL A 220 -3.98 4.80 -2.30
N ALA A 221 -4.87 5.33 -1.45
CA ALA A 221 -5.58 4.56 -0.43
C ALA A 221 -7.05 4.96 -0.35
N GLN A 222 -7.91 3.97 -0.12
CA GLN A 222 -9.32 4.16 0.18
C GLN A 222 -9.54 4.29 1.69
N HIS A 223 -10.45 5.19 2.08
CA HIS A 223 -10.82 5.32 3.48
C HIS A 223 -11.55 4.05 3.99
N PRO A 224 -11.11 3.43 5.11
CA PRO A 224 -11.60 2.11 5.54
C PRO A 224 -13.10 2.00 5.74
N SER A 225 -13.73 3.03 6.34
CA SER A 225 -15.17 3.03 6.65
C SER A 225 -16.03 3.81 5.66
N GLN A 226 -15.43 4.63 4.80
CA GLN A 226 -16.15 5.55 3.92
C GLN A 226 -15.56 5.44 2.51
N LYS A 227 -15.91 4.34 1.84
CA LYS A 227 -15.31 3.88 0.58
C LYS A 227 -15.34 4.87 -0.60
N HIS A 228 -16.15 5.92 -0.52
CA HIS A 228 -16.18 6.97 -1.53
C HIS A 228 -15.07 8.01 -1.36
N PHE A 229 -14.35 8.02 -0.24
CA PHE A 229 -13.19 8.88 -0.04
C PHE A 229 -11.90 8.19 -0.44
N ILE A 230 -11.11 8.89 -1.25
CA ILE A 230 -9.82 8.44 -1.75
C ILE A 230 -8.74 9.44 -1.38
N PHE A 231 -7.60 8.91 -1.00
CA PHE A 231 -6.42 9.67 -0.61
C PHE A 231 -5.31 9.32 -1.58
N THR A 232 -4.71 10.34 -2.19
CA THR A 232 -3.61 10.16 -3.16
C THR A 232 -2.35 10.82 -2.61
N GLY A 233 -1.23 10.11 -2.66
CA GLY A 233 0.08 10.73 -2.47
C GLY A 233 0.65 11.23 -3.79
N SER A 234 1.49 12.25 -3.71
CA SER A 234 2.12 12.90 -4.86
C SER A 234 3.64 12.83 -4.81
N GLU A 235 4.28 13.10 -5.94
CA GLU A 235 5.74 13.23 -6.05
C GLU A 235 6.31 14.40 -5.24
N GLU A 236 5.49 15.40 -4.90
CA GLU A 236 5.91 16.58 -4.14
C GLU A 236 5.64 16.45 -2.62
N GLY A 237 5.19 15.28 -2.13
CA GLY A 237 4.96 15.07 -0.70
C GLY A 237 3.56 15.41 -0.20
N ASP A 238 2.68 15.90 -1.08
CA ASP A 238 1.31 16.28 -0.74
C ASP A 238 0.35 15.08 -0.77
N VAL A 239 -0.65 15.12 0.12
CA VAL A 239 -1.78 14.19 0.18
C VAL A 239 -3.05 14.89 -0.31
N GLY A 240 -3.59 14.45 -1.44
CA GLY A 240 -4.90 14.88 -1.95
C GLY A 240 -6.03 14.05 -1.36
N VAL A 241 -7.12 14.71 -0.95
CA VAL A 241 -8.35 14.09 -0.43
C VAL A 241 -9.48 14.29 -1.43
N TRP A 242 -10.08 13.19 -1.88
CA TRP A 242 -11.04 13.16 -2.98
C TRP A 242 -12.35 12.54 -2.57
N ASP A 243 -13.46 13.11 -3.05
CA ASP A 243 -14.78 12.49 -3.00
C ASP A 243 -15.15 11.92 -4.37
N MET A 244 -15.31 10.60 -4.44
CA MET A 244 -15.66 9.88 -5.67
C MET A 244 -17.14 9.98 -6.03
N ARG A 245 -18.01 10.51 -5.16
CA ARG A 245 -19.42 10.78 -5.48
C ARG A 245 -19.55 12.05 -6.32
N THR A 246 -18.74 13.05 -6.00
CA THR A 246 -18.70 14.34 -6.69
C THR A 246 -17.56 14.43 -7.71
N ASN A 247 -16.66 13.43 -7.72
CA ASN A 247 -15.48 13.38 -8.58
C ASN A 247 -14.58 14.62 -8.42
N SER A 248 -14.44 15.11 -7.18
CA SER A 248 -13.78 16.37 -6.88
C SER A 248 -12.72 16.24 -5.78
N LEU A 249 -11.63 16.97 -5.93
CA LEU A 249 -10.67 17.21 -4.86
C LEU A 249 -11.33 18.09 -3.78
N LEU A 250 -11.36 17.60 -2.55
CA LEU A 250 -11.88 18.32 -1.38
C LEU A 250 -10.81 19.19 -0.73
N THR A 251 -9.63 18.62 -0.51
CA THR A 251 -8.52 19.33 0.13
C THR A 251 -7.17 18.68 -0.20
N THR A 252 -6.10 19.45 -0.07
CA THR A 252 -4.72 18.97 -0.15
C THR A 252 -4.04 19.24 1.18
N MET A 253 -3.40 18.21 1.73
CA MET A 253 -2.66 18.28 2.98
C MET A 253 -1.17 18.17 2.68
N SER A 254 -0.37 19.05 3.27
CA SER A 254 1.08 19.04 3.09
C SER A 254 1.77 19.03 4.45
N SER A 255 2.89 18.32 4.52
CA SER A 255 3.77 18.33 5.70
C SER A 255 4.80 19.46 5.64
N GLY A 256 4.91 20.12 4.48
CA GLY A 256 5.96 21.10 4.17
C GLY A 256 7.27 20.46 3.69
N ASP A 257 7.37 19.12 3.68
CA ASP A 257 8.51 18.39 3.12
C ASP A 257 8.23 18.02 1.66
N ALA A 258 9.10 18.47 0.77
CA ALA A 258 8.97 18.29 -0.68
C ALA A 258 9.67 16.99 -1.11
N SER A 259 9.07 15.86 -0.74
CA SER A 259 9.60 14.54 -1.07
C SER A 259 8.51 13.56 -1.48
N SER A 260 8.75 12.85 -2.58
CA SER A 260 7.81 11.89 -3.17
C SER A 260 7.27 10.89 -2.17
N LEU A 261 5.94 10.83 -2.04
CA LEU A 261 5.28 9.85 -1.19
C LEU A 261 5.33 8.49 -1.87
N THR A 262 5.90 7.50 -1.20
CA THR A 262 6.04 6.14 -1.74
C THR A 262 4.86 5.26 -1.39
N GLU A 263 4.25 5.46 -0.22
CA GLU A 263 3.05 4.74 0.19
C GLU A 263 2.21 5.54 1.20
N ILE A 264 0.90 5.29 1.17
CA ILE A 264 -0.12 5.85 2.05
C ILE A 264 -1.00 4.72 2.57
N ALA A 265 -1.24 4.67 3.89
CA ALA A 265 -2.14 3.70 4.48
C ALA A 265 -2.89 4.27 5.69
N PHE A 266 -4.18 3.95 5.79
CA PHE A 266 -4.97 4.22 6.98
C PHE A 266 -4.71 3.19 8.07
N HIS A 267 -4.85 3.60 9.33
CA HIS A 267 -5.03 2.61 10.38
C HIS A 267 -6.37 1.88 10.17
N PRO A 268 -6.38 0.53 10.12
CA PRO A 268 -7.56 -0.24 9.69
C PRO A 268 -8.76 -0.11 10.63
N LEU A 269 -8.55 0.15 11.93
CA LEU A 269 -9.61 0.25 12.94
C LEU A 269 -9.88 1.70 13.42
N GLU A 270 -8.98 2.64 13.12
CA GLU A 270 -9.02 4.02 13.63
C GLU A 270 -8.73 4.98 12.46
N PRO A 271 -9.71 5.19 11.56
CA PRO A 271 -9.49 5.88 10.29
C PRO A 271 -9.20 7.39 10.43
N ASP A 272 -9.21 7.93 11.65
CA ASP A 272 -8.69 9.26 11.97
C ASP A 272 -7.15 9.33 11.91
N HIS A 273 -6.48 8.19 11.74
CA HIS A 273 -5.04 8.06 11.64
C HIS A 273 -4.65 7.58 10.24
N LEU A 274 -3.90 8.42 9.54
CA LEU A 274 -3.32 8.16 8.24
C LEU A 274 -1.81 8.16 8.36
N PHE A 275 -1.14 7.26 7.65
CA PHE A 275 0.31 7.14 7.65
C PHE A 275 0.83 7.26 6.23
N THR A 276 1.95 7.98 6.08
CA THR A 276 2.63 8.12 4.79
C THR A 276 4.11 7.90 4.97
N CYS A 277 4.75 7.25 4.00
CA CYS A 277 6.21 7.23 3.89
C CYS A 277 6.67 7.92 2.61
N SER A 278 7.91 8.42 2.64
CA SER A 278 8.49 9.17 1.52
C SER A 278 9.86 8.65 1.09
N PHE A 279 10.22 9.01 -0.13
CA PHE A 279 11.54 8.77 -0.72
C PHE A 279 12.66 9.51 0.05
N GLY A 280 12.33 10.59 0.76
CA GLY A 280 13.24 11.33 1.63
C GLY A 280 13.48 10.66 2.99
N GLY A 281 12.88 9.50 3.25
CA GLY A 281 13.11 8.72 4.45
C GLY A 281 12.35 9.20 5.67
N ARG A 282 11.18 9.81 5.47
CA ARG A 282 10.26 10.17 6.54
C ARG A 282 9.07 9.24 6.58
N LEU A 283 8.62 8.96 7.80
CA LEU A 283 7.40 8.22 8.09
C LEU A 283 6.53 9.09 8.99
N LEU A 284 5.41 9.57 8.44
CA LEU A 284 4.54 10.54 9.10
C LEU A 284 3.22 9.91 9.50
N GLN A 285 2.74 10.29 10.67
CA GLN A 285 1.38 10.06 11.13
C GLN A 285 0.60 11.38 11.05
N TRP A 286 -0.49 11.35 10.31
CA TRP A 286 -1.47 12.42 10.16
C TRP A 286 -2.69 12.07 11.02
N SER A 287 -3.08 12.96 11.92
CA SER A 287 -4.24 12.72 12.79
C SER A 287 -4.89 14.01 13.28
N SER A 288 -6.15 13.94 13.70
CA SER A 288 -6.84 15.09 14.30
C SER A 288 -6.42 15.30 15.76
N LYS A 289 -6.11 16.55 16.14
CA LYS A 289 -5.97 16.93 17.55
C LYS A 289 -7.33 16.83 18.22
N LYS A 290 -7.55 15.78 19.02
CA LYS A 290 -8.69 15.69 19.95
C LYS A 290 -8.52 16.81 21.00
N SER A 291 -9.26 17.92 20.85
CA SER A 291 -9.25 19.01 21.83
C SER A 291 -10.06 18.60 23.06
N TYR A 292 -9.38 18.19 24.13
CA TYR A 292 -10.04 17.89 25.41
C TYR A 292 -10.63 19.13 26.11
N MET A 293 -10.37 20.34 25.58
CA MET A 293 -10.79 21.63 26.16
C MET A 293 -11.94 22.30 25.41
N CYS A 294 -12.27 21.87 24.20
CA CYS A 294 -13.55 22.25 23.59
C CYS A 294 -14.61 21.35 24.22
N ARG A 295 -15.45 21.95 25.09
CA ARG A 295 -16.78 21.41 25.37
C ARG A 295 -17.35 20.94 24.04
N ILE A 296 -17.85 19.71 24.01
CA ILE A 296 -18.52 19.07 22.87
C ILE A 296 -19.31 20.14 22.13
N ASP A 297 -18.80 20.61 20.98
CA ASP A 297 -19.56 21.49 20.13
C ASP A 297 -20.78 20.66 19.69
N PRO A 298 -22.02 21.17 19.80
CA PRO A 298 -23.20 20.44 19.35
C PRO A 298 -23.11 20.01 17.86
N GLY A 299 -22.26 20.66 17.07
CA GLY A 299 -21.92 20.29 15.68
C GLY A 299 -20.80 19.25 15.52
N ASP A 300 -20.01 18.96 16.55
CA ASP A 300 -19.09 17.80 16.58
C ASP A 300 -19.83 16.49 16.97
N MET A 301 -21.12 16.60 17.31
CA MET A 301 -22.05 15.47 17.46
C MET A 301 -22.55 14.95 16.09
N GLU A 302 -22.36 15.72 15.02
CA GLU A 302 -22.50 15.19 13.67
C GLU A 302 -21.27 14.31 13.37
N TYR A 303 -21.52 13.08 12.94
CA TYR A 303 -20.56 12.10 12.42
C TYR A 303 -19.83 12.60 11.14
N SER A 304 -19.41 13.86 11.11
CA SER A 304 -18.68 14.51 10.04
C SER A 304 -17.26 13.96 10.00
N ASN A 305 -16.87 13.40 8.85
CA ASN A 305 -15.53 12.89 8.63
C ASN A 305 -14.51 14.03 8.74
N PHE A 306 -13.51 13.89 9.64
CA PHE A 306 -12.48 14.90 9.88
C PHE A 306 -11.79 15.36 8.59
N TRP A 307 -11.46 14.40 7.73
CA TRP A 307 -10.68 14.63 6.51
C TRP A 307 -11.40 15.45 5.45
N VAL A 308 -12.74 15.54 5.52
CA VAL A 308 -13.58 16.20 4.52
C VAL A 308 -13.75 17.68 4.81
N ASN A 309 -13.65 18.07 6.08
CA ASN A 309 -13.84 19.46 6.48
C ASN A 309 -12.52 20.23 6.38
N THR A 310 -12.35 21.00 5.30
CA THR A 310 -11.15 21.78 5.02
C THR A 310 -10.75 22.69 6.18
N ASP A 311 -11.70 23.27 6.91
CA ASP A 311 -11.42 24.14 8.05
C ASP A 311 -10.94 23.33 9.26
N LYS A 312 -11.55 22.15 9.53
CA LYS A 312 -11.08 21.23 10.58
C LYS A 312 -9.69 20.71 10.25
N VAL A 313 -9.40 20.33 9.00
CA VAL A 313 -8.07 19.90 8.57
C VAL A 313 -7.05 21.02 8.79
N LYS A 314 -7.33 22.25 8.33
CA LYS A 314 -6.41 23.39 8.52
C LYS A 314 -6.14 23.73 9.99
N THR A 315 -7.13 23.58 10.87
CA THR A 315 -7.03 24.04 12.26
C THR A 315 -6.64 22.95 13.26
N ARG A 316 -7.01 21.68 12.99
CA ARG A 316 -6.87 20.56 13.93
C ARG A 316 -5.94 19.45 13.43
N LEU A 317 -5.43 19.49 12.20
CA LEU A 317 -4.46 18.50 11.73
C LEU A 317 -3.18 18.54 12.57
N SER A 318 -2.73 17.36 12.96
CA SER A 318 -1.41 17.12 13.54
C SER A 318 -0.65 16.14 12.67
N ILE A 319 0.62 16.46 12.47
CA ILE A 319 1.56 15.65 11.69
C ILE A 319 2.74 15.37 12.61
N ASN A 320 3.04 14.11 12.84
CA ASN A 320 4.13 13.68 13.71
C ASN A 320 5.00 12.65 12.98
N ASP A 321 6.32 12.73 13.16
CA ASP A 321 7.22 11.64 12.76
C ASP A 321 6.99 10.42 13.65
N VAL A 322 6.81 9.26 13.02
CA VAL A 322 6.65 7.97 13.72
C VAL A 322 8.00 7.41 14.15
N ILE A 323 9.02 7.57 13.30
CA ILE A 323 10.41 7.21 13.56
C ILE A 323 11.33 8.40 13.24
N GLN A 324 12.56 8.38 13.73
CA GLN A 324 13.55 9.38 13.32
C GLN A 324 13.80 9.30 11.81
N PRO A 325 13.91 10.44 11.09
CA PRO A 325 14.19 10.44 9.66
C PRO A 325 15.47 9.65 9.33
N ILE A 326 15.37 8.73 8.39
CA ILE A 326 16.49 7.83 8.02
C ILE A 326 17.27 8.34 6.80
N TYR A 327 16.82 9.44 6.18
CA TYR A 327 17.43 10.12 5.01
C TYR A 327 17.77 9.18 3.84
N MET A 328 17.05 8.07 3.73
CA MET A 328 17.07 7.08 2.66
C MET A 328 15.62 6.69 2.35
N PRO A 329 15.28 6.30 1.11
CA PRO A 329 13.91 5.96 0.76
C PRO A 329 13.29 4.93 1.68
N ILE A 330 12.12 5.27 2.24
CA ILE A 330 11.20 4.29 2.82
C ILE A 330 10.21 3.96 1.73
N ASN A 331 10.22 2.73 1.21
CA ASN A 331 9.48 2.37 -0.01
C ASN A 331 8.05 1.86 0.26
N SER A 332 7.83 1.37 1.48
CA SER A 332 6.55 0.80 1.86
C SER A 332 6.35 0.79 3.36
N LEU A 333 5.08 0.80 3.74
CA LEU A 333 4.66 0.65 5.12
C LEU A 333 3.43 -0.25 5.20
N ASP A 334 3.23 -0.89 6.34
CA ASP A 334 2.01 -1.61 6.65
C ASP A 334 1.67 -1.54 8.14
N ILE A 335 0.39 -1.62 8.46
CA ILE A 335 -0.14 -1.36 9.80
C ILE A 335 -1.06 -2.50 10.20
N GLN A 336 -0.81 -3.04 11.39
CA GLN A 336 -1.67 -4.03 12.01
C GLN A 336 -1.90 -3.68 13.47
N LYS A 337 -3.16 -3.40 13.83
CA LYS A 337 -3.50 -2.93 15.19
C LYS A 337 -2.54 -1.79 15.57
N GLN A 338 -1.95 -1.81 16.76
CA GLN A 338 -1.00 -0.79 17.22
C GLN A 338 0.45 -1.04 16.77
N GLN A 339 0.67 -1.82 15.70
CA GLN A 339 1.98 -2.13 15.16
C GLN A 339 2.12 -1.57 13.74
N LEU A 340 3.27 -0.96 13.46
CA LEU A 340 3.64 -0.51 12.12
C LEU A 340 4.97 -1.14 11.73
N ILE A 341 5.08 -1.52 10.46
CA ILE A 341 6.32 -1.95 9.84
C ILE A 341 6.58 -1.09 8.59
N CYS A 342 7.83 -0.74 8.33
CA CYS A 342 8.21 -0.13 7.06
C CYS A 342 9.57 -0.63 6.57
N GLY A 343 9.71 -0.72 5.25
CA GLY A 343 10.91 -1.18 4.57
C GLY A 343 11.62 -0.04 3.85
N ALA A 344 12.95 -0.06 3.85
CA ALA A 344 13.78 1.00 3.30
C ALA A 344 14.95 0.50 2.45
N ASP A 345 15.58 1.44 1.75
CA ASP A 345 16.73 1.21 0.85
C ASP A 345 18.07 1.03 1.57
N ASN A 346 18.14 1.31 2.86
CA ASN A 346 19.31 1.00 3.67
C ASN A 346 19.32 -0.46 4.17
N GLU A 347 18.65 -1.35 3.43
CA GLU A 347 18.56 -2.79 3.70
C GLU A 347 17.95 -3.15 5.06
N ALA A 348 17.15 -2.25 5.62
CA ALA A 348 16.57 -2.40 6.95
C ALA A 348 15.05 -2.40 6.91
N VAL A 349 14.49 -3.13 7.88
CA VAL A 349 13.07 -3.09 8.24
C VAL A 349 12.94 -2.43 9.60
N TYR A 350 12.07 -1.43 9.66
CA TYR A 350 11.75 -0.71 10.88
C TYR A 350 10.40 -1.17 11.40
N PHE A 351 10.31 -1.29 12.72
CA PHE A 351 9.13 -1.76 13.39
C PHE A 351 8.83 -0.91 14.62
N GLN A 352 7.58 -0.50 14.71
CA GLN A 352 7.08 0.34 15.78
C GLN A 352 5.92 -0.36 16.47
N ARG A 353 6.02 -0.58 17.78
CA ARG A 353 4.90 -1.03 18.62
C ARG A 353 4.26 0.13 19.37
N ASN A 354 3.02 -0.06 19.80
CA ASN A 354 2.28 0.88 20.64
C ASN A 354 2.15 2.26 19.95
N LEU A 355 1.64 2.27 18.72
CA LEU A 355 1.29 3.50 18.02
C LEU A 355 0.39 4.36 18.90
N LYS A 356 0.64 5.68 18.88
CA LYS A 356 -0.19 6.65 19.60
C LYS A 356 -1.37 7.01 18.71
N LEU A 357 -2.48 6.32 18.91
CA LEU A 357 -3.77 6.56 18.26
C LEU A 357 -4.70 7.38 19.19
#